data_AF-A0A3G6RY69-F1
#
_entry.id   AF-A0A3G6RY69-F1
#
_cell.length_a   1.000
_cell.length_b   1.000
_cell.length_c   1.000
_cell.angle_alpha   90.00
_cell.angle_beta   90.00
_cell.angle_gamma   90.00
#
_symmetry.space_group_name_H-M   'P 1'
#
loop_
_entity.id
_entity.type
_entity.pdbx_description
1 polymer ?
#
loop_
_entity_poly.entity_id
_entity_poly.type
_entity_poly.pdbx_seq_one_letter_code
_entity_poly.pdbx_strand_id
1 'polypeptide(L)'
;MDIFRYIQEIRNHLSLSFNEVDGWFDKDGTTLNYQPSNGGWSVQQILEHIYLTNFYLLILIEKGSKKAMRNSLKLDLESEIKTTVSTKKILKK
;
A
#
# COMPACT_ATOMS: atom_id res chain seq x y z
N MET A 1 9.32 -1.97 -25.94
CA MET A 1 8.22 -2.00 -24.94
C MET A 1 8.32 -0.75 -24.12
N ASP A 2 7.36 0.16 -24.25
CA ASP A 2 7.43 1.47 -23.62
C ASP A 2 6.86 1.41 -22.20
N ILE A 3 7.72 1.16 -21.22
CA ILE A 3 7.35 1.10 -19.79
C ILE A 3 6.60 2.36 -19.36
N PHE A 4 6.89 3.51 -19.98
CA PHE A 4 6.20 4.76 -19.69
C PHE A 4 4.74 4.72 -20.14
N ARG A 5 4.43 4.11 -21.29
CA ARG A 5 3.05 3.91 -21.73
C ARG A 5 2.26 3.09 -20.71
N TYR A 6 2.81 1.96 -20.25
CA TYR A 6 2.13 1.13 -19.24
C TYR A 6 1.95 1.86 -17.90
N ILE A 7 2.94 2.65 -17.48
CA ILE A 7 2.79 3.49 -16.27
C ILE A 7 1.64 4.49 -16.44
N GLN A 8 1.53 5.15 -17.60
CA GLN A 8 0.44 6.09 -17.86
C GLN A 8 -0.91 5.40 -17.92
N GLU A 9 -1.01 4.24 -18.58
CA GLU A 9 -2.25 3.44 -18.62
C GLU A 9 -2.70 3.05 -17.21
N ILE A 10 -1.79 2.53 -16.38
CA ILE A 10 -2.10 2.16 -14.99
C ILE A 10 -2.54 3.40 -14.19
N ARG A 11 -1.86 4.53 -14.33
CA ARG A 11 -2.24 5.78 -13.64
C ARG A 11 -3.64 6.24 -14.05
N ASN A 12 -3.95 6.22 -15.34
CA ASN A 12 -5.26 6.61 -15.85
C ASN A 12 -6.35 5.69 -15.30
N HIS A 13 -6.16 4.37 -15.35
CA HIS A 13 -7.12 3.42 -14.80
C HIS A 13 -7.33 3.62 -13.29
N LEU A 14 -6.25 3.80 -12.52
CA LEU A 14 -6.36 4.07 -11.09
C LEU A 14 -7.14 5.37 -10.83
N SER A 15 -6.78 6.47 -11.48
CA SER A 15 -7.47 7.76 -11.29
C SER A 15 -8.96 7.68 -11.65
N LEU A 16 -9.30 7.02 -12.76
CA LEU A 16 -10.71 6.84 -13.16
C LEU A 16 -11.48 6.00 -12.13
N SER A 17 -10.96 4.83 -11.75
CA SER A 17 -11.62 3.96 -10.78
C SER A 17 -11.77 4.61 -9.41
N PHE A 18 -10.75 5.34 -8.92
CA PHE A 18 -10.86 6.04 -7.65
C PHE A 18 -11.86 7.19 -7.71
N ASN A 19 -11.90 7.96 -8.79
CA ASN A 19 -12.90 9.03 -8.94
C ASN A 19 -14.34 8.47 -8.96
N GLU A 20 -14.55 7.31 -9.59
CA GLU A 20 -15.85 6.65 -9.59
C GLU A 20 -16.26 6.18 -8.19
N VAL A 21 -15.33 5.56 -7.45
CA VAL A 21 -15.58 5.09 -6.08
C VAL A 21 -15.80 6.27 -5.12
N ASP A 22 -15.01 7.34 -5.24
CA ASP A 22 -15.10 8.53 -4.38
C ASP A 22 -16.47 9.20 -4.48
N GLY A 23 -17.03 9.29 -5.70
CA GLY A 23 -18.37 9.85 -5.92
C GLY A 23 -19.51 9.08 -5.24
N TRP A 24 -19.29 7.86 -4.73
CA TRP A 24 -20.30 7.15 -3.94
C TRP A 24 -20.45 7.69 -2.53
N PHE A 25 -19.45 8.38 -1.97
CA PHE A 25 -19.58 9.03 -0.65
C PHE A 25 -20.59 10.18 -0.64
N ASP A 26 -20.88 10.76 -1.81
CA ASP A 26 -21.86 11.85 -1.95
C ASP A 26 -23.32 11.35 -1.92
N LYS A 27 -23.55 10.03 -1.83
CA LYS A 27 -24.91 9.48 -1.70
C LYS A 27 -25.50 9.77 -0.32
N ASP A 28 -26.83 9.78 -0.27
CA ASP A 28 -27.55 10.03 0.96
C ASP A 28 -27.34 8.90 1.99
N GLY A 29 -27.57 9.23 3.26
CA GLY A 29 -27.37 8.29 4.37
C GLY A 29 -28.23 7.04 4.29
N THR A 30 -29.42 7.08 3.66
CA THR A 30 -30.26 5.89 3.49
C THR A 30 -29.64 4.93 2.48
N THR A 31 -29.14 5.44 1.36
CA THR A 31 -28.41 4.65 0.37
C THR A 31 -27.11 4.07 0.94
N LEU A 32 -26.31 4.89 1.63
CA LEU A 32 -25.02 4.47 2.19
C LEU A 32 -25.16 3.37 3.24
N ASN A 33 -26.20 3.45 4.08
CA ASN A 33 -26.43 2.54 5.19
C ASN A 33 -27.43 1.43 4.89
N TYR A 34 -27.90 1.31 3.65
CA TYR A 34 -28.78 0.20 3.28
C TYR A 34 -28.05 -1.14 3.50
N GLN A 35 -28.63 -1.99 4.34
CA GLN A 35 -28.15 -3.34 4.58
C GLN A 35 -29.01 -4.34 3.79
N PRO A 36 -28.43 -5.10 2.86
CA PRO A 36 -29.10 -6.22 2.21
C PRO A 36 -29.69 -7.23 3.20
N SER A 37 -30.86 -7.78 2.89
CA SER A 37 -31.57 -8.75 3.74
C SER A 37 -30.83 -10.08 3.95
N ASN A 38 -29.87 -10.40 3.08
CA ASN A 38 -29.01 -11.57 3.19
C ASN A 38 -27.79 -11.34 4.11
N GLY A 39 -27.69 -10.19 4.78
CA GLY A 39 -26.56 -9.84 5.65
C GLY A 39 -25.30 -9.40 4.88
N GLY A 40 -25.39 -9.15 3.58
CA GLY A 40 -24.31 -8.55 2.79
C GLY A 40 -23.95 -7.15 3.28
N TRP A 41 -22.80 -6.62 2.87
CA TRP A 41 -22.30 -5.32 3.34
C TRP A 41 -23.12 -4.14 2.81
N SER A 42 -23.20 -3.07 3.60
CA SER A 42 -23.70 -1.78 3.14
C SER A 42 -22.71 -1.12 2.16
N VAL A 43 -23.18 -0.13 1.41
CA VAL A 43 -22.32 0.66 0.52
C VAL A 43 -21.20 1.32 1.33
N GLN A 44 -21.50 1.89 2.50
CA GLN A 44 -20.49 2.48 3.37
C GLN A 44 -19.41 1.47 3.78
N GLN A 45 -19.80 0.25 4.18
CA GLN A 45 -18.84 -0.80 4.58
C GLN A 45 -17.95 -1.23 3.40
N ILE A 46 -18.51 -1.31 2.20
CA ILE A 46 -17.75 -1.62 0.98
C ILE A 46 -16.73 -0.51 0.70
N LEU A 47 -17.17 0.77 0.75
CA LEU A 47 -16.30 1.91 0.52
C LEU A 47 -15.16 1.96 1.56
N GLU A 48 -15.47 1.82 2.84
CA GLU A 48 -14.46 1.75 3.92
C GLU A 48 -13.45 0.63 3.67
N HIS A 49 -13.91 -0.55 3.25
CA HIS A 49 -13.04 -1.69 2.95
C HIS A 49 -12.11 -1.42 1.77
N ILE A 50 -12.61 -0.78 0.70
CA ILE A 50 -11.79 -0.40 -0.46
C ILE A 50 -10.66 0.54 -0.03
N TYR A 51 -10.98 1.60 0.73
CA TYR A 51 -9.97 2.59 1.14
C TYR A 51 -8.96 2.00 2.12
N LEU A 52 -9.42 1.19 3.09
CA LEU A 52 -8.52 0.55 4.05
C LEU A 52 -7.57 -0.44 3.35
N THR A 53 -8.08 -1.22 2.40
CA THR A 53 -7.27 -2.16 1.63
C THR A 53 -6.23 -1.41 0.80
N ASN A 54 -6.62 -0.34 0.12
CA ASN A 54 -5.70 0.50 -0.66
C ASN A 54 -4.61 1.13 0.22
N PHE A 55 -4.97 1.63 1.40
CA PHE A 55 -4.02 2.14 2.38
C PHE A 55 -2.96 1.08 2.77
N TYR A 56 -3.39 -0.14 3.08
CA TYR A 56 -2.46 -1.23 3.40
C TYR A 56 -1.59 -1.64 2.21
N LEU A 57 -2.13 -1.68 0.99
CA LEU A 57 -1.35 -1.96 -0.21
C LEU A 57 -0.25 -0.93 -0.44
N LEU A 58 -0.54 0.36 -0.22
CA LEU A 58 0.47 1.43 -0.31
C LEU A 58 1.61 1.23 0.70
N ILE A 59 1.28 0.86 1.94
CA ILE A 59 2.28 0.51 2.97
C ILE A 59 3.14 -0.66 2.51
N LEU A 60 2.54 -1.71 1.92
CA LEU A 60 3.27 -2.87 1.44
C LEU A 60 4.21 -2.51 0.27
N ILE A 61 3.73 -1.70 -0.67
CA ILE A 61 4.55 -1.20 -1.80
C ILE A 61 5.73 -0.39 -1.27
N GLU A 62 5.51 0.51 -0.32
CA GLU A 62 6.58 1.32 0.27
C GLU A 62 7.63 0.44 0.97
N LYS A 63 7.19 -0.50 1.82
CA LYS A 63 8.09 -1.44 2.53
C LYS A 63 8.85 -2.32 1.55
N GLY A 64 8.17 -2.84 0.54
CA GLY A 64 8.75 -3.68 -0.52
C GLY A 64 9.80 -2.92 -1.32
N SER A 65 9.50 -1.68 -1.73
CA SER A 65 10.42 -0.81 -2.46
C SER A 65 11.68 -0.50 -1.64
N LYS A 66 11.51 -0.08 -0.38
CA LYS A 66 12.64 0.15 0.55
C LYS A 66 13.52 -1.11 0.71
N LYS A 67 12.92 -2.29 0.82
CA LYS A 67 13.67 -3.56 0.91
C LYS A 67 14.41 -3.87 -0.38
N ALA A 68 13.77 -3.72 -1.54
CA ALA A 68 14.38 -3.96 -2.84
C ALA A 68 15.58 -3.02 -3.09
N MET A 69 15.44 -1.73 -2.75
CA MET A 69 16.55 -0.77 -2.84
C MET A 69 17.73 -1.16 -1.94
N ARG A 70 17.48 -1.53 -0.68
CA ARG A 70 18.54 -2.01 0.23
C ARG A 70 19.27 -3.23 -0.32
N ASN A 71 18.53 -4.21 -0.84
CA ASN A 71 19.11 -5.42 -1.42
C ASN A 71 19.90 -5.11 -2.71
N SER A 72 19.39 -4.21 -3.54
CA SER A 72 20.04 -3.76 -4.77
C SER A 72 21.37 -3.05 -4.51
N LEU A 73 21.48 -2.35 -3.38
CA LEU A 73 22.69 -1.62 -3.01
C LEU A 73 23.84 -2.53 -2.55
N LYS A 74 23.65 -3.87 -2.47
CA LYS A 74 24.59 -4.80 -1.81
C LYS A 74 25.15 -4.13 -0.55
N LEU A 75 24.26 -3.73 0.38
CA LEU A 75 24.70 -3.58 1.76
C LEU A 75 25.17 -4.97 2.15
N ASP A 76 26.48 -5.16 2.02
CA ASP A 76 27.13 -6.44 2.18
C ASP A 76 26.75 -6.89 3.58
N LEU A 77 25.94 -7.94 3.69
CA LEU A 77 25.50 -8.44 4.98
C LEU A 77 26.73 -8.69 5.87
N GLU A 78 27.87 -9.06 5.28
CA GLU A 78 29.13 -9.18 6.00
C GLU A 78 29.66 -7.86 6.57
N SER A 79 29.47 -6.74 5.87
CA SER A 79 29.87 -5.41 6.34
C SER A 79 29.02 -4.91 7.53
N GLU A 80 27.70 -5.16 7.51
CA GLU A 80 26.81 -4.82 8.63
C GLU A 80 27.03 -5.77 9.83
N ILE A 81 27.27 -7.07 9.58
CA ILE A 81 27.59 -8.05 10.63
C ILE A 81 28.95 -7.71 11.28
N LYS A 82 29.98 -7.36 10.51
CA LYS A 82 31.27 -6.91 11.09
C LYS A 82 31.11 -5.66 11.96
N THR A 83 30.31 -4.69 11.51
CA THR A 83 30.12 -3.43 12.24
C THR A 83 29.43 -3.69 13.58
N THR A 84 28.32 -4.44 13.58
CA THR A 84 27.56 -4.77 14.81
C THR A 84 28.33 -5.64 15.80
N VAL A 85 29.17 -6.58 15.32
CA VAL A 85 30.05 -7.39 16.17
C VAL A 85 31.19 -6.55 16.76
N SER A 86 31.72 -5.58 16.01
CA SER A 86 32.78 -4.67 16.46
C SER A 86 32.27 -3.69 17.53
N THR A 87 31.07 -3.12 17.36
CA THR A 87 30.47 -2.21 18.36
C THR A 87 30.19 -2.91 19.70
N LYS A 88 29.78 -4.19 19.68
CA LYS A 88 29.58 -4.98 20.91
C LYS A 88 30.88 -5.30 21.67
N LYS A 89 32.03 -5.31 21.00
CA LYS A 89 33.34 -5.51 21.63
C LYS A 89 33.83 -4.27 22.38
N ILE A 90 33.49 -3.08 21.89
CA ILE A 90 33.87 -1.80 22.51
C ILE A 90 33.06 -1.54 23.79
N LEU A 91 31.80 -1.98 23.84
CA LEU A 91 30.91 -1.84 25.01
C LEU A 91 31.13 -2.91 26.10
N LYS A 92 32.12 -3.80 25.94
CA LYS A 92 32.45 -4.88 26.90
C LYS A 92 33.89 -4.78 27.44
N LYS A 93 34.56 -3.66 27.23
CA LYS A 93 35.86 -3.33 27.83
C LYS A 93 35.68 -2.12 28.73
#